data_AF-A0A7W0RGE4-F1
#
_entry.id   AF-A0A7W0RGE4-F1
#
_cell.length_a   1.000
_cell.length_b   1.000
_cell.length_c   1.000
_cell.angle_alpha   90.00
_cell.angle_beta   90.00
_cell.angle_gamma   90.00
#
_symmetry.space_group_name_H-M   'P 1'
#
loop_
_entity.id
_entity.type
_entity.pdbx_description
1 polymer ?
#
loop_
_entity_poly.entity_id
_entity_poly.type
_entity_poly.pdbx_seq_one_letter_code
_entity_poly.pdbx_strand_id
1 'polypeptide(L)'
;MKRLLILCISLVVLAALPSQGLAQVPPPAPTPPAEPVPVPVPQAGKASLKVRGGMPTKRMRFLFRGQRLVAVTRVKPFVAGQVAVLEVIRNGRIVSRHKAAIRRSKGRGRAAFRIKARRSGKFALRVRHRATVQQKAFRTKKVRLVAGRFRAGAGERGAKVTLLQRGLKQLGFAVPTNGYYDAGTARAVTAFRKTNRMGTDGYAIPGVYSRVFRGDGAFKPRHPRAGRHVEFDWSRQVLALIDNGRARGVYHASSGKASTPTVFGAFEFYRKQPGTNSLGMVQSNYFIGGYAIHGYHSVPDYPASHGCIRVPIPNAYQIDSQIALGQKIFVYR
;
A
#
# COMPACT_ATOMS: atom_id res chain seq x y z
N MET A 1 -83.75 14.83 22.39
CA MET A 1 -84.62 13.64 22.24
C MET A 1 -84.00 12.48 23.01
N LYS A 2 -84.75 11.93 23.97
CA LYS A 2 -84.75 10.54 24.52
C LYS A 2 -83.39 9.90 24.91
N ARG A 3 -83.08 9.82 26.21
CA ARG A 3 -83.35 8.71 27.16
C ARG A 3 -82.72 7.36 26.75
N LEU A 4 -81.83 6.81 27.57
CA LEU A 4 -82.17 5.63 28.37
C LEU A 4 -81.21 5.40 29.55
N LEU A 5 -81.84 5.16 30.70
CA LEU A 5 -81.35 4.72 32.00
C LEU A 5 -81.09 3.21 31.95
N ILE A 6 -80.04 2.70 32.60
CA ILE A 6 -80.09 1.41 33.31
C ILE A 6 -79.39 1.56 34.66
N LEU A 7 -80.19 1.32 35.69
CA LEU A 7 -79.91 1.35 37.11
C LEU A 7 -79.56 -0.08 37.54
N CYS A 8 -78.45 -0.29 38.25
CA CYS A 8 -78.24 -1.50 39.06
C CYS A 8 -77.72 -1.08 40.44
N ILE A 9 -78.58 -1.32 41.42
CA ILE A 9 -78.38 -1.13 42.86
C ILE A 9 -77.64 -2.35 43.40
N SER A 10 -76.56 -2.15 44.17
CA SER A 10 -75.96 -3.19 45.00
C SER A 10 -75.53 -2.63 46.35
N LEU A 11 -76.36 -2.94 47.35
CA LEU A 11 -76.13 -3.17 48.78
C LEU A 11 -74.79 -2.70 49.40
N VAL A 12 -74.89 -1.79 50.36
CA VAL A 12 -73.85 -1.48 51.35
C VAL A 12 -73.99 -2.43 52.54
N VAL A 13 -72.95 -3.21 52.84
CA VAL A 13 -72.81 -3.95 54.10
C VAL A 13 -71.70 -3.29 54.90
N LEU A 14 -72.07 -2.78 56.08
CA LEU A 14 -71.18 -2.16 57.06
C LEU A 14 -70.52 -3.28 57.88
N ALA A 15 -69.21 -3.49 57.73
CA ALA A 15 -68.44 -4.41 58.56
C ALA A 15 -67.49 -3.61 59.47
N ALA A 16 -67.68 -3.78 60.78
CA ALA A 16 -66.84 -3.21 61.82
C ALA A 16 -65.43 -3.84 61.80
N LEU A 17 -64.39 -3.00 61.80
CA LEU A 17 -62.99 -3.43 61.94
C LEU A 17 -62.56 -3.38 63.42
N PRO A 18 -61.85 -4.39 63.93
CA PRO A 18 -61.31 -4.37 65.29
C PRO A 18 -60.01 -3.55 65.37
N SER A 19 -59.83 -2.85 66.48
CA SER A 19 -58.60 -2.15 66.88
C SER A 19 -57.48 -3.15 67.17
N GLN A 20 -56.39 -3.14 66.40
CA GLN A 20 -55.16 -3.86 66.74
C GLN A 20 -54.15 -2.93 67.41
N GLY A 21 -53.61 -3.40 68.54
CA GLY A 21 -52.67 -2.68 69.39
C GLY A 21 -51.32 -2.41 68.73
N LEU A 22 -50.72 -1.28 69.10
CA LEU A 22 -49.39 -0.86 68.67
C LEU A 22 -48.32 -1.73 69.36
N ALA A 23 -47.67 -2.60 68.60
CA ALA A 23 -46.41 -3.22 69.01
C ALA A 23 -45.24 -2.25 68.74
N GLN A 24 -44.42 -1.98 69.76
CA GLN A 24 -43.20 -1.20 69.64
C GLN A 24 -42.17 -1.93 68.76
N VAL A 25 -41.64 -1.24 67.75
CA VAL A 25 -40.55 -1.71 66.87
C VAL A 25 -39.21 -1.54 67.62
N PRO A 26 -38.33 -2.56 67.69
CA PRO A 26 -37.01 -2.43 68.28
C PRO A 26 -36.10 -1.51 67.43
N PRO A 27 -35.14 -0.79 68.04
CA PRO A 27 -34.25 0.11 67.31
C PRO A 27 -33.35 -0.67 66.31
N PRO A 28 -33.02 -0.07 65.15
CA PRO A 28 -32.20 -0.73 64.13
C PRO A 28 -30.78 -0.96 64.66
N ALA A 29 -30.25 -2.16 64.39
CA ALA A 29 -28.88 -2.52 64.71
C ALA A 29 -27.87 -1.59 64.00
N PRO A 30 -26.72 -1.26 64.63
CA PRO A 30 -25.70 -0.42 64.01
C PRO A 30 -25.18 -1.06 62.72
N THR A 31 -25.21 -0.29 61.63
CA THR A 31 -24.69 -0.70 60.32
C THR A 31 -23.20 -1.05 60.45
N PRO A 32 -22.76 -2.23 60.00
CA PRO A 32 -21.33 -2.57 59.97
C PRO A 32 -20.55 -1.49 59.19
N PRO A 33 -19.32 -1.13 59.59
CA PRO A 33 -18.48 -0.25 58.80
C PRO A 33 -18.38 -0.82 57.37
N ALA A 34 -18.72 -0.02 56.36
CA ALA A 34 -18.59 -0.43 54.97
C ALA A 34 -17.16 -0.94 54.74
N GLU A 35 -17.02 -2.19 54.31
CA GLU A 35 -15.72 -2.77 53.98
C GLU A 35 -14.98 -1.81 53.04
N PRO A 36 -13.70 -1.48 53.32
CA PRO A 36 -12.94 -0.60 52.45
C PRO A 36 -12.91 -1.22 51.06
N VAL A 37 -13.56 -0.56 50.09
CA VAL A 37 -13.59 -0.99 48.70
C VAL A 37 -12.14 -1.23 48.28
N PRO A 38 -11.77 -2.46 47.84
CA PRO A 38 -10.39 -2.76 47.53
C PRO A 38 -9.90 -1.80 46.44
N VAL A 39 -8.93 -0.96 46.78
CA VAL A 39 -8.33 0.00 45.85
C VAL A 39 -7.78 -0.81 44.67
N PRO A 40 -8.28 -0.64 43.44
CA PRO A 40 -7.86 -1.46 42.32
C PRO A 40 -6.35 -1.30 42.11
N VAL A 41 -5.58 -2.38 42.25
CA VAL A 41 -4.13 -2.32 42.00
C VAL A 41 -3.91 -2.09 40.49
N PRO A 42 -3.19 -1.02 40.09
CA PRO A 42 -3.01 -0.71 38.68
C PRO A 42 -2.26 -1.82 37.95
N GLN A 43 -2.87 -2.38 36.90
CA GLN A 43 -2.27 -3.46 36.11
C GLN A 43 -1.09 -2.95 35.26
N ALA A 44 -0.01 -3.74 35.15
CA ALA A 44 1.11 -3.42 34.26
C ALA A 44 0.73 -3.67 32.78
N GLY A 45 1.03 -2.72 31.88
CA GLY A 45 0.72 -2.81 30.46
C GLY A 45 1.95 -2.93 29.55
N LYS A 46 1.95 -3.91 28.63
CA LYS A 46 2.90 -3.99 27.51
C LYS A 46 2.21 -3.58 26.22
N ALA A 47 2.82 -2.66 25.48
CA ALA A 47 2.28 -2.16 24.22
C ALA A 47 3.27 -2.30 23.05
N SER A 48 2.73 -2.62 21.88
CA SER A 48 3.47 -2.65 20.60
C SER A 48 2.85 -1.67 19.61
N LEU A 49 3.65 -1.15 18.68
CA LEU A 49 3.21 -0.23 17.63
C LEU A 49 3.56 -0.83 16.26
N LYS A 50 2.54 -1.06 15.42
CA LYS A 50 2.70 -1.44 14.02
C LYS A 50 2.19 -0.32 13.12
N VAL A 51 2.97 0.05 12.12
CA VAL A 51 2.63 1.11 11.17
C VAL A 51 2.33 0.50 9.81
N ARG A 52 1.13 0.77 9.27
CA ARG A 52 0.68 0.37 7.94
C ARG A 52 0.76 1.57 6.99
N GLY A 53 1.15 1.32 5.74
CA GLY A 53 1.39 2.35 4.71
C GLY A 53 2.86 2.74 4.60
N GLY A 54 3.28 3.25 3.45
CA GLY A 54 4.69 3.48 3.12
C GLY A 54 5.51 2.20 2.93
N MET A 55 6.74 2.34 2.45
CA MET A 55 7.65 1.21 2.26
C MET A 55 8.54 1.00 3.50
N PRO A 56 8.57 -0.21 4.10
CA PRO A 56 9.46 -0.51 5.20
C PRO A 56 10.89 -0.83 4.73
N THR A 57 11.87 -0.42 5.54
CA THR A 57 13.23 -0.97 5.58
C THR A 57 13.47 -1.58 6.97
N LYS A 58 14.64 -2.20 7.19
CA LYS A 58 15.03 -2.75 8.51
C LYS A 58 14.96 -1.70 9.64
N ARG A 59 15.23 -0.42 9.33
CA ARG A 59 15.37 0.65 10.34
C ARG A 59 14.32 1.77 10.23
N MET A 60 13.75 1.98 9.05
CA MET A 60 12.90 3.15 8.79
C MET A 60 11.75 2.81 7.84
N ARG A 61 10.71 3.64 7.85
CA ARG A 61 9.61 3.56 6.89
C ARG A 61 9.56 4.82 6.03
N PHE A 62 9.54 4.66 4.71
CA PHE A 62 9.55 5.76 3.76
C PHE A 62 8.12 6.05 3.28
N LEU A 63 7.78 7.32 3.22
CA LEU A 63 6.45 7.83 2.90
C LEU A 63 6.60 8.99 1.92
N PHE A 64 5.69 9.10 0.95
CA PHE A 64 5.61 10.32 0.16
C PHE A 64 4.87 11.41 0.95
N ARG A 65 5.20 12.68 0.70
CA ARG A 65 4.53 13.82 1.33
C ARG A 65 3.02 13.75 1.02
N GLY A 66 2.19 13.84 2.07
CA GLY A 66 0.74 13.75 1.98
C GLY A 66 0.16 12.34 2.10
N GLN A 67 1.00 11.30 2.15
CA GLN A 67 0.55 9.92 2.34
C GLN A 67 -0.17 9.76 3.69
N ARG A 68 -1.32 9.08 3.67
CA ARG A 68 -2.04 8.65 4.86
C ARG A 68 -1.48 7.31 5.32
N LEU A 69 -1.32 7.15 6.63
CA LEU A 69 -0.81 5.93 7.23
C LEU A 69 -1.62 5.61 8.48
N VAL A 70 -1.64 4.33 8.85
CA VAL A 70 -2.38 3.84 10.02
C VAL A 70 -1.41 3.24 11.01
N ALA A 71 -1.27 3.89 12.17
CA ALA A 71 -0.50 3.37 13.28
C ALA A 71 -1.45 2.59 14.20
N VAL A 72 -1.21 1.30 14.36
CA VAL A 72 -2.02 0.40 15.18
C VAL A 72 -1.20 0.00 16.39
N THR A 73 -1.71 0.31 17.58
CA THR A 73 -1.14 -0.20 18.82
C THR A 73 -1.91 -1.41 19.32
N ARG A 74 -1.18 -2.38 19.87
CA ARG A 74 -1.75 -3.53 20.59
C ARG A 74 -1.21 -3.52 22.01
N VAL A 75 -2.11 -3.62 22.99
CA VAL A 75 -1.84 -3.54 24.41
C VAL A 75 -2.29 -4.83 25.09
N LYS A 76 -1.47 -5.32 26.04
CA LYS A 76 -1.78 -6.45 26.92
C LYS A 76 -1.41 -6.10 28.37
N PRO A 77 -2.26 -6.39 29.36
CA PRO A 77 -3.66 -6.83 29.23
C PRO A 77 -4.55 -5.73 28.66
N PHE A 78 -5.80 -6.08 28.31
CA PHE A 78 -6.82 -5.09 27.97
C PHE A 78 -7.48 -4.61 29.27
N VAL A 79 -7.50 -3.30 29.47
CA VAL A 79 -8.24 -2.63 30.55
C VAL A 79 -9.22 -1.67 29.90
N ALA A 80 -10.48 -1.68 30.33
CA ALA A 80 -11.54 -0.83 29.78
C ALA A 80 -11.32 0.65 30.14
N GLY A 81 -11.92 1.56 29.36
CA GLY A 81 -11.82 3.01 29.60
C GLY A 81 -10.46 3.66 29.32
N GLN A 82 -9.45 2.89 28.90
CA GLN A 82 -8.10 3.42 28.70
C GLN A 82 -7.93 4.15 27.36
N VAL A 83 -7.18 5.26 27.37
CA VAL A 83 -6.89 6.08 26.18
C VAL A 83 -5.41 6.06 25.86
N ALA A 84 -5.07 5.72 24.62
CA ALA A 84 -3.71 5.79 24.10
C ALA A 84 -3.48 7.11 23.36
N VAL A 85 -2.30 7.70 23.56
CA VAL A 85 -1.86 8.92 22.87
C VAL A 85 -0.70 8.59 21.94
N LEU A 86 -0.88 8.78 20.63
CA LEU A 86 0.19 8.74 19.66
C LEU A 86 0.91 10.08 19.63
N GLU A 87 2.19 10.08 19.97
CA GLU A 87 3.13 11.20 19.85
C GLU A 87 3.85 11.12 18.50
N VAL A 88 3.77 12.21 17.74
CA VAL A 88 4.59 12.43 16.54
C VAL A 88 5.79 13.28 16.93
N ILE A 89 6.99 12.72 16.81
CA ILE A 89 8.24 13.34 17.26
C ILE A 89 9.07 13.73 16.03
N ARG A 90 9.53 14.98 15.96
CA ARG A 90 10.45 15.50 14.93
C ARG A 90 11.58 16.23 15.63
N ASN A 91 12.84 15.93 15.28
CA ASN A 91 14.02 16.56 15.87
C ASN A 91 13.97 16.58 17.42
N GLY A 92 13.57 15.46 18.03
CA GLY A 92 13.41 15.35 19.48
C GLY A 92 12.14 15.98 20.08
N ARG A 93 11.48 16.90 19.38
CA ARG A 93 10.28 17.61 19.86
C ARG A 93 8.98 16.92 19.43
N ILE A 94 7.98 16.92 20.30
CA ILE A 94 6.64 16.42 19.98
C ILE A 94 5.92 17.49 19.15
N VAL A 95 5.67 17.20 17.87
CA VAL A 95 5.04 18.14 16.93
C VAL A 95 3.54 17.93 16.79
N SER A 96 3.02 16.77 17.22
CA SER A 96 1.58 16.49 17.19
C SER A 96 1.23 15.33 18.12
N ARG A 97 -0.01 15.32 18.61
CA ARG A 97 -0.56 14.25 19.46
C ARG A 97 -1.92 13.83 18.91
N HIS A 98 -2.18 12.53 18.89
CA HIS A 98 -3.49 11.98 18.53
C HIS A 98 -3.96 11.03 19.62
N LYS A 99 -5.19 11.22 20.12
CA LYS A 99 -5.80 10.36 21.14
C LYS A 99 -6.69 9.30 20.47
N ALA A 100 -6.71 8.09 21.02
CA ALA A 100 -7.65 7.05 20.63
C ALA A 100 -7.95 6.13 21.82
N ALA A 101 -9.22 5.79 22.01
CA ALA A 101 -9.64 4.81 23.00
C ALA A 101 -9.09 3.41 22.65
N ILE A 102 -8.62 2.69 23.67
CA ILE A 102 -8.20 1.30 23.54
C ILE A 102 -9.46 0.44 23.57
N ARG A 103 -9.74 -0.27 22.49
CA ARG A 103 -10.90 -1.17 22.38
C ARG A 103 -10.46 -2.63 22.44
N ARG A 104 -11.33 -3.51 22.95
CA ARG A 104 -11.07 -4.96 22.99
C ARG A 104 -11.05 -5.51 21.57
N SER A 105 -10.05 -6.33 21.26
CA SER A 105 -9.90 -6.99 19.95
C SER A 105 -9.08 -8.28 20.09
N LYS A 106 -9.70 -9.43 19.85
CA LYS A 106 -9.08 -10.77 19.97
C LYS A 106 -8.36 -10.97 21.32
N GLY A 107 -9.04 -10.66 22.43
CA GLY A 107 -8.48 -10.76 23.79
C GLY A 107 -7.37 -9.76 24.14
N ARG A 108 -7.14 -8.73 23.31
CA ARG A 108 -6.10 -7.70 23.55
C ARG A 108 -6.69 -6.31 23.38
N GLY A 109 -6.05 -5.29 23.95
CA GLY A 109 -6.39 -3.90 23.67
C GLY A 109 -5.85 -3.49 22.30
N ARG A 110 -6.64 -2.74 21.52
CA ARG A 110 -6.25 -2.21 20.22
C ARG A 110 -6.73 -0.77 20.07
N ALA A 111 -5.82 0.11 19.67
CA ALA A 111 -6.16 1.45 19.21
C ALA A 111 -5.51 1.71 17.84
N ALA A 112 -6.18 2.48 16.99
CA ALA A 112 -5.73 2.81 15.65
C ALA A 112 -5.74 4.32 15.44
N PHE A 113 -4.64 4.84 14.92
CA PHE A 113 -4.43 6.25 14.66
C PHE A 113 -4.23 6.45 13.17
N ARG A 114 -5.07 7.28 12.55
CA ARG A 114 -4.93 7.68 11.15
C ARG A 114 -4.19 9.01 11.09
N ILE A 115 -3.00 9.03 10.52
CA ILE A 115 -2.19 10.24 10.41
C ILE A 115 -1.80 10.50 8.96
N LYS A 116 -1.60 11.78 8.62
CA LYS A 116 -1.16 12.23 7.30
C LYS A 116 0.24 12.82 7.41
N ALA A 117 1.16 12.36 6.58
CA ALA A 117 2.54 12.87 6.54
C ALA A 117 2.60 14.24 5.85
N ARG A 118 2.16 15.30 6.55
CA ARG A 118 2.05 16.66 5.99
C ARG A 118 3.41 17.31 5.72
N ARG A 119 4.37 17.11 6.63
CA ARG A 119 5.71 17.71 6.55
C ARG A 119 6.72 16.70 6.01
N SER A 120 7.73 17.20 5.29
CA SER A 120 8.90 16.40 4.89
C SER A 120 9.92 16.33 6.02
N GLY A 121 10.71 15.25 6.05
CA GLY A 121 11.79 15.03 7.01
C GLY A 121 11.72 13.67 7.71
N LYS A 122 12.58 13.52 8.72
CA LYS A 122 12.61 12.35 9.62
C LYS A 122 11.66 12.60 10.80
N PHE A 123 10.86 11.61 11.12
CA PHE A 123 9.96 11.63 12.27
C PHE A 123 10.00 10.28 13.00
N ALA A 124 9.53 10.26 14.24
CA ALA A 124 9.32 9.05 15.00
C ALA A 124 7.89 9.03 15.56
N LEU A 125 7.27 7.86 15.55
CA LEU A 125 6.00 7.61 16.20
C LEU A 125 6.21 6.83 17.47
N ARG A 126 5.57 7.25 18.55
CA ARG A 126 5.54 6.55 19.82
C ARG A 126 4.14 6.62 20.39
N VAL A 127 3.62 5.51 20.89
CA VAL A 127 2.39 5.54 21.68
C VAL A 127 2.76 5.61 23.16
N ARG A 128 2.09 6.50 23.88
CA ARG A 128 2.16 6.66 25.33
C ARG A 128 0.77 6.50 25.91
N HIS A 129 0.71 5.86 27.06
CA HIS A 129 -0.45 5.82 27.95
C HIS A 129 -0.02 6.44 29.30
N ARG A 130 -0.90 7.25 29.88
CA ARG A 130 -0.68 7.87 31.20
C ARG A 130 -1.24 6.93 32.27
N ALA A 131 -0.59 6.87 33.43
CA ALA A 131 -1.09 6.06 34.54
C ALA A 131 -2.53 6.45 34.89
N THR A 132 -3.34 5.44 35.15
CA THR A 132 -4.69 5.54 35.70
C THR A 132 -4.77 4.65 36.93
N VAL A 133 -5.84 4.78 37.72
CA VAL A 133 -6.10 3.91 38.87
C VAL A 133 -6.10 2.42 38.45
N GLN A 134 -6.51 2.12 37.23
CA GLN A 134 -6.65 0.74 36.75
C GLN A 134 -5.43 0.23 35.98
N GLN A 135 -4.56 1.11 35.47
CA GLN A 135 -3.43 0.71 34.62
C GLN A 135 -2.21 1.62 34.77
N LYS A 136 -1.04 1.01 34.99
CA LYS A 136 0.25 1.71 35.06
C LYS A 136 0.60 2.36 33.71
N ALA A 137 1.36 3.45 33.75
CA ALA A 137 1.84 4.12 32.53
C ALA A 137 2.73 3.20 31.69
N PHE A 138 2.59 3.26 30.37
CA PHE A 138 3.45 2.53 29.44
C PHE A 138 3.75 3.33 28.16
N ARG A 139 4.79 2.89 27.45
CA ARG A 139 5.22 3.47 26.17
C ARG A 139 5.70 2.40 25.19
N THR A 140 5.50 2.63 23.90
CA THR A 140 6.01 1.73 22.85
C THR A 140 7.43 2.10 22.43
N LYS A 141 8.13 1.17 21.77
CA LYS A 141 9.33 1.51 20.98
C LYS A 141 8.98 2.54 19.89
N LYS A 142 9.95 3.38 19.55
CA LYS A 142 9.79 4.40 18.49
C LYS A 142 9.81 3.72 17.13
N VAL A 143 8.86 4.04 16.25
CA VAL A 143 8.90 3.68 14.83
C VAL A 143 9.41 4.87 14.05
N ARG A 144 10.57 4.75 13.41
CA ARG A 144 11.20 5.83 12.64
C ARG A 144 10.66 5.84 11.22
N LEU A 145 10.36 7.04 10.70
CA LEU A 145 9.85 7.23 9.36
C LEU A 145 10.46 8.46 8.69
N VAL A 146 10.52 8.42 7.36
CA VAL A 146 10.97 9.50 6.50
C VAL A 146 9.82 9.85 5.57
N ALA A 147 9.33 11.08 5.63
CA ALA A 147 8.38 11.60 4.65
C ALA A 147 9.09 12.57 3.73
N GLY A 148 8.86 12.49 2.43
CA GLY A 148 9.54 13.38 1.49
C GLY A 148 8.85 13.49 0.14
N ARG A 149 9.27 14.50 -0.62
CA ARG A 149 9.10 14.54 -2.07
C ARG A 149 10.36 13.95 -2.68
N PHE A 150 10.41 12.63 -2.74
CA PHE A 150 11.60 11.94 -3.25
C PHE A 150 11.79 12.22 -4.74
N ARG A 151 13.06 12.35 -5.11
CA ARG A 151 13.52 12.39 -6.49
C ARG A 151 14.79 11.55 -6.57
N ALA A 152 15.04 10.96 -7.73
CA ALA A 152 16.31 10.34 -8.04
C ALA A 152 16.63 10.39 -9.53
N GLY A 153 17.88 10.65 -9.84
CA GLY A 153 18.46 10.55 -11.18
C GLY A 153 19.75 9.73 -11.18
N ALA A 154 20.40 9.69 -12.33
CA ALA A 154 21.65 8.98 -12.55
C ALA A 154 22.71 9.31 -11.48
N GLY A 155 23.43 8.29 -11.02
CA GLY A 155 24.50 8.45 -10.03
C GLY A 155 24.03 8.41 -8.57
N GLU A 156 22.74 8.58 -8.29
CA GLU A 156 22.24 8.57 -6.91
C GLU A 156 22.25 7.17 -6.28
N ARG A 157 22.40 7.12 -4.94
CA ARG A 157 22.48 5.88 -4.15
C ARG A 157 21.58 5.88 -2.92
N GLY A 158 21.37 4.70 -2.36
CA GLY A 158 20.86 4.51 -1.01
C GLY A 158 19.36 4.18 -0.95
N ALA A 159 18.79 4.27 0.25
CA ALA A 159 17.47 3.71 0.55
C ALA A 159 16.35 4.21 -0.38
N LYS A 160 16.38 5.47 -0.82
CA LYS A 160 15.36 5.98 -1.77
C LYS A 160 15.44 5.30 -3.15
N VAL A 161 16.63 4.96 -3.62
CA VAL A 161 16.83 4.26 -4.90
C VAL A 161 16.48 2.78 -4.74
N THR A 162 16.97 2.12 -3.69
CA THR A 162 16.62 0.72 -3.41
C THR A 162 15.11 0.52 -3.31
N LEU A 163 14.39 1.44 -2.68
CA LEU A 163 12.93 1.37 -2.56
C LEU A 163 12.22 1.64 -3.88
N LEU A 164 12.71 2.58 -4.69
CA LEU A 164 12.20 2.80 -6.05
C LEU A 164 12.34 1.52 -6.89
N GLN A 165 13.54 0.94 -6.93
CA GLN A 165 13.83 -0.28 -7.68
C GLN A 165 12.95 -1.45 -7.23
N ARG A 166 12.81 -1.68 -5.91
CA ARG A 166 11.93 -2.73 -5.36
C ARG A 166 10.48 -2.52 -5.75
N GLY A 167 9.97 -1.28 -5.67
CA GLY A 167 8.60 -0.98 -6.06
C GLY A 167 8.37 -1.16 -7.57
N LEU A 168 9.30 -0.72 -8.41
CA LEU A 168 9.26 -0.95 -9.86
C LEU A 168 9.26 -2.45 -10.19
N LYS A 169 10.12 -3.23 -9.53
CA LYS A 169 10.17 -4.68 -9.68
C LYS A 169 8.83 -5.33 -9.28
N GLN A 170 8.23 -4.89 -8.18
CA GLN A 170 6.92 -5.38 -7.72
C GLN A 170 5.79 -5.06 -8.72
N LEU A 171 5.92 -3.97 -9.46
CA LEU A 171 4.99 -3.57 -10.52
C LEU A 171 5.25 -4.25 -11.88
N GLY A 172 6.26 -5.13 -11.96
CA GLY A 172 6.58 -5.90 -13.16
C GLY A 172 7.62 -5.24 -14.10
N PHE A 173 8.21 -4.10 -13.72
CA PHE A 173 9.23 -3.45 -14.53
C PHE A 173 10.59 -4.14 -14.41
N ALA A 174 11.30 -4.27 -15.52
CA ALA A 174 12.63 -4.85 -15.55
C ALA A 174 13.65 -3.84 -14.99
N VAL A 175 14.10 -4.07 -13.75
CA VAL A 175 14.94 -3.14 -13.01
C VAL A 175 15.98 -3.89 -12.15
N PRO A 176 17.25 -3.46 -12.11
CA PRO A 176 18.21 -3.96 -11.13
C PRO A 176 17.85 -3.48 -9.72
N THR A 177 18.18 -4.26 -8.70
CA THR A 177 17.91 -3.91 -7.28
C THR A 177 19.19 -3.75 -6.46
N ASN A 178 20.17 -3.04 -7.02
CA ASN A 178 21.50 -2.81 -6.43
C ASN A 178 21.57 -1.57 -5.51
N GLY A 179 20.51 -0.75 -5.45
CA GLY A 179 20.48 0.50 -4.69
C GLY A 179 21.26 1.65 -5.30
N TYR A 180 21.71 1.52 -6.55
CA TYR A 180 22.37 2.56 -7.34
C TYR A 180 21.54 2.91 -8.57
N TYR A 181 21.37 4.20 -8.85
CA TYR A 181 20.61 4.68 -9.99
C TYR A 181 21.49 4.64 -11.24
N ASP A 182 21.64 3.44 -11.77
CA ASP A 182 22.33 3.14 -13.02
C ASP A 182 21.44 3.31 -14.26
N ALA A 183 22.02 3.07 -15.43
CA ALA A 183 21.29 3.09 -16.69
C ALA A 183 20.14 2.06 -16.72
N GLY A 184 20.27 0.91 -16.04
CA GLY A 184 19.18 -0.06 -15.91
C GLY A 184 17.97 0.51 -15.16
N THR A 185 18.23 1.24 -14.08
CA THR A 185 17.22 1.96 -13.30
C THR A 185 16.59 3.08 -14.10
N ALA A 186 17.39 3.86 -14.83
CA ALA A 186 16.88 4.91 -15.72
C ALA A 186 15.94 4.34 -16.79
N ARG A 187 16.32 3.23 -17.45
CA ARG A 187 15.46 2.54 -18.44
C ARG A 187 14.16 2.02 -17.83
N ALA A 188 14.20 1.44 -16.62
CA ALA A 188 13.01 1.01 -15.91
C ALA A 188 12.08 2.18 -15.56
N VAL A 189 12.64 3.31 -15.17
CA VAL A 189 11.90 4.54 -14.90
C VAL A 189 11.29 5.11 -16.19
N THR A 190 12.00 5.10 -17.32
CA THR A 190 11.45 5.46 -18.62
C THR A 190 10.28 4.54 -19.00
N ALA A 191 10.43 3.23 -18.86
CA ALA A 191 9.35 2.27 -19.12
C ALA A 191 8.10 2.54 -18.24
N PHE A 192 8.31 2.81 -16.95
CA PHE A 192 7.24 3.18 -16.02
C PHE A 192 6.55 4.49 -16.43
N ARG A 193 7.34 5.52 -16.76
CA ARG A 193 6.81 6.83 -17.14
C ARG A 193 6.04 6.74 -18.46
N LYS A 194 6.53 6.01 -19.47
CA LYS A 194 5.81 5.71 -20.71
C LYS A 194 4.49 4.98 -20.46
N THR A 195 4.51 3.91 -19.67
CA THR A 195 3.31 3.15 -19.28
C THR A 195 2.24 4.05 -18.68
N ASN A 196 2.65 5.06 -17.90
CA ASN A 196 1.76 5.96 -17.16
C ASN A 196 1.60 7.34 -17.81
N ARG A 197 2.11 7.57 -19.04
CA ARG A 197 2.08 8.86 -19.75
C ARG A 197 2.66 10.03 -18.93
N MET A 198 3.86 9.84 -18.39
CA MET A 198 4.51 10.79 -17.49
C MET A 198 5.79 11.45 -18.06
N GLY A 199 6.06 11.31 -19.37
CA GLY A 199 7.33 11.73 -19.99
C GLY A 199 8.38 10.60 -20.05
N THR A 200 9.59 10.90 -20.50
CA THR A 200 10.57 9.88 -20.97
C THR A 200 12.02 10.11 -20.54
N ASP A 201 12.32 11.21 -19.85
CA ASP A 201 13.65 11.67 -19.39
C ASP A 201 14.43 10.75 -18.43
N GLY A 202 13.94 9.54 -18.13
CA GLY A 202 14.60 8.59 -17.24
C GLY A 202 14.77 9.05 -15.79
N TYR A 203 14.17 10.18 -15.39
CA TYR A 203 14.31 10.77 -14.06
C TYR A 203 13.09 10.44 -13.17
N ALA A 204 13.35 9.98 -11.95
CA ALA A 204 12.30 9.60 -11.01
C ALA A 204 11.76 10.82 -10.26
N ILE A 205 10.83 11.55 -10.89
CA ILE A 205 10.11 12.68 -10.27
C ILE A 205 9.25 12.24 -9.07
N PRO A 206 8.78 13.17 -8.20
CA PRO A 206 7.96 12.81 -7.03
C PRO A 206 6.68 12.06 -7.37
N GLY A 207 6.11 12.28 -8.57
CA GLY A 207 4.96 11.55 -9.08
C GLY A 207 5.24 10.05 -9.29
N VAL A 208 6.44 9.70 -9.78
CA VAL A 208 6.89 8.31 -9.95
C VAL A 208 6.93 7.62 -8.60
N TYR A 209 7.65 8.21 -7.63
CA TYR A 209 7.71 7.71 -6.26
C TYR A 209 6.34 7.52 -5.63
N SER A 210 5.44 8.48 -5.85
CA SER A 210 4.09 8.44 -5.29
C SER A 210 3.27 7.25 -5.79
N ARG A 211 3.30 6.96 -7.10
CA ARG A 211 2.60 5.80 -7.70
C ARG A 211 3.26 4.49 -7.30
N VAL A 212 4.58 4.40 -7.44
CA VAL A 212 5.36 3.20 -7.09
C VAL A 212 5.16 2.81 -5.63
N PHE A 213 5.13 3.77 -4.70
CA PHE A 213 4.94 3.51 -3.27
C PHE A 213 3.53 3.10 -2.88
N ARG A 214 2.54 3.32 -3.75
CA ARG A 214 1.18 2.81 -3.59
C ARG A 214 0.96 1.45 -4.23
N GLY A 215 1.91 0.97 -5.03
CA GLY A 215 1.68 -0.19 -5.89
C GLY A 215 0.80 0.14 -7.10
N ASP A 216 0.78 1.41 -7.53
CA ASP A 216 0.02 1.86 -8.70
C ASP A 216 0.92 1.97 -9.94
N GLY A 217 0.32 1.87 -11.12
CA GLY A 217 0.99 2.15 -12.40
C GLY A 217 1.70 0.96 -13.03
N ALA A 218 1.37 -0.27 -12.61
CA ALA A 218 1.74 -1.48 -13.34
C ALA A 218 1.14 -1.45 -14.76
N PHE A 219 1.84 -2.10 -15.69
CA PHE A 219 1.30 -2.34 -17.03
C PHE A 219 0.04 -3.21 -16.93
N LYS A 220 -1.01 -2.84 -17.66
CA LYS A 220 -2.28 -3.56 -17.70
C LYS A 220 -2.38 -4.28 -19.05
N PRO A 221 -2.24 -5.62 -19.09
CA PRO A 221 -2.32 -6.36 -20.33
C PRO A 221 -3.70 -6.19 -21.00
N ARG A 222 -3.73 -6.08 -22.32
CA ARG A 222 -4.98 -6.13 -23.09
C ARG A 222 -5.53 -7.54 -23.24
N HIS A 223 -4.65 -8.54 -23.21
CA HIS A 223 -4.98 -9.95 -23.40
C HIS A 223 -4.64 -10.78 -22.14
N PRO A 224 -5.17 -10.45 -20.94
CA PRO A 224 -4.74 -11.07 -19.68
C PRO A 224 -5.00 -12.57 -19.58
N ARG A 225 -5.85 -13.13 -20.45
CA ARG A 225 -6.20 -14.56 -20.50
C ARG A 225 -5.43 -15.34 -21.57
N ALA A 226 -4.55 -14.72 -22.34
CA ALA A 226 -3.80 -15.36 -23.42
C ALA A 226 -2.58 -16.17 -22.95
N GLY A 227 -2.59 -16.67 -21.71
CA GLY A 227 -1.46 -17.40 -21.13
C GLY A 227 -0.17 -16.57 -21.08
N ARG A 228 0.97 -17.22 -21.28
CA ARG A 228 2.28 -16.56 -21.41
C ARG A 228 2.42 -16.00 -22.83
N HIS A 229 2.61 -14.69 -22.96
CA HIS A 229 2.67 -14.00 -24.25
C HIS A 229 3.42 -12.67 -24.11
N VAL A 230 3.60 -11.98 -25.23
CA VAL A 230 4.23 -10.66 -25.29
C VAL A 230 3.19 -9.64 -25.77
N GLU A 231 3.19 -8.45 -25.18
CA GLU A 231 2.37 -7.34 -25.66
C GLU A 231 3.27 -6.15 -25.98
N PHE A 232 3.06 -5.54 -27.14
CA PHE A 232 3.66 -4.27 -27.52
C PHE A 232 2.57 -3.21 -27.66
N ASP A 233 2.64 -2.22 -26.77
CA ASP A 233 1.81 -1.04 -26.82
C ASP A 233 2.52 0.05 -27.61
N TRP A 234 2.12 0.22 -28.86
CA TRP A 234 2.66 1.22 -29.76
C TRP A 234 2.36 2.65 -29.30
N SER A 235 1.18 2.92 -28.73
CA SER A 235 0.87 4.29 -28.27
C SER A 235 1.80 4.76 -27.13
N ARG A 236 2.30 3.82 -26.33
CA ARG A 236 3.21 4.09 -25.22
C ARG A 236 4.67 3.75 -25.52
N GLN A 237 4.93 3.06 -26.63
CA GLN A 237 6.25 2.53 -26.99
C GLN A 237 6.84 1.67 -25.84
N VAL A 238 6.04 0.71 -25.37
CA VAL A 238 6.35 -0.19 -24.25
C VAL A 238 6.13 -1.64 -24.66
N LEU A 239 7.11 -2.48 -24.35
CA LEU A 239 7.04 -3.93 -24.50
C LEU A 239 6.83 -4.57 -23.13
N ALA A 240 5.89 -5.51 -23.02
CA ALA A 240 5.59 -6.23 -21.79
C ALA A 240 5.58 -7.74 -22.03
N LEU A 241 6.34 -8.47 -21.20
CA LEU A 241 6.28 -9.93 -21.10
C LEU A 241 5.21 -10.28 -20.07
N ILE A 242 4.16 -10.96 -20.52
CA ILE A 242 2.97 -11.28 -19.73
C ILE A 242 2.99 -12.76 -19.36
N ASP A 243 2.66 -13.03 -18.11
CA ASP A 243 2.48 -14.37 -17.57
C ASP A 243 1.33 -14.34 -16.55
N ASN A 244 0.35 -15.23 -16.72
CA ASN A 244 -0.84 -15.33 -15.87
C ASN A 244 -1.55 -13.99 -15.63
N GLY A 245 -1.77 -13.23 -16.71
CA GLY A 245 -2.44 -11.93 -16.70
C GLY A 245 -1.67 -10.81 -16.02
N ARG A 246 -0.38 -11.01 -15.73
CA ARG A 246 0.49 -10.02 -15.08
C ARG A 246 1.75 -9.79 -15.89
N ALA A 247 2.17 -8.53 -15.99
CA ALA A 247 3.47 -8.21 -16.56
C ALA A 247 4.61 -8.64 -15.61
N ARG A 248 5.56 -9.43 -16.12
CA ARG A 248 6.76 -9.91 -15.40
C ARG A 248 8.04 -9.19 -15.83
N GLY A 249 8.02 -8.60 -17.02
CA GLY A 249 9.06 -7.70 -17.51
C GLY A 249 8.46 -6.64 -18.41
N VAL A 250 8.51 -5.39 -17.98
CA VAL A 250 8.09 -4.23 -18.79
C VAL A 250 9.32 -3.42 -19.16
N TYR A 251 9.43 -3.08 -20.45
CA TYR A 251 10.61 -2.52 -21.08
C TYR A 251 10.25 -1.27 -21.91
N HIS A 252 11.13 -0.28 -21.88
CA HIS A 252 11.11 0.81 -22.86
C HIS A 252 11.54 0.25 -24.22
N ALA A 253 10.82 0.62 -25.27
CA ALA A 253 11.08 0.19 -26.63
C ALA A 253 10.87 1.33 -27.63
N SER A 254 11.28 1.10 -28.88
CA SER A 254 11.06 1.99 -30.03
C SER A 254 10.69 1.17 -31.26
N SER A 255 9.61 1.54 -31.92
CA SER A 255 9.01 0.81 -33.06
C SER A 255 9.35 1.45 -34.41
N GLY A 256 8.70 1.00 -35.49
CA GLY A 256 8.87 1.50 -36.85
C GLY A 256 8.34 2.92 -37.03
N LYS A 257 9.13 3.77 -37.71
CA LYS A 257 8.71 5.13 -38.09
C LYS A 257 7.57 5.10 -39.12
N ALA A 258 6.91 6.23 -39.34
CA ALA A 258 5.74 6.31 -40.23
C ALA A 258 5.97 5.74 -41.64
N SER A 259 7.17 5.94 -42.22
CA SER A 259 7.52 5.41 -43.54
C SER A 259 7.86 3.92 -43.58
N THR A 260 8.04 3.28 -42.42
CA THR A 260 8.34 1.83 -42.28
C THR A 260 7.69 1.32 -40.97
N PRO A 261 6.35 1.31 -40.92
CA PRO A 261 5.62 1.14 -39.67
C PRO A 261 5.74 -0.29 -39.13
N THR A 262 5.64 -0.43 -37.80
CA THR A 262 5.45 -1.75 -37.20
C THR A 262 4.04 -2.26 -37.47
N VAL A 263 3.93 -3.51 -37.88
CA VAL A 263 2.63 -4.17 -38.13
C VAL A 263 1.83 -4.38 -36.84
N PHE A 264 0.51 -4.21 -36.91
CA PHE A 264 -0.41 -4.48 -35.81
C PHE A 264 -1.12 -5.82 -36.02
N GLY A 265 -1.39 -6.53 -34.93
CA GLY A 265 -2.04 -7.83 -34.98
C GLY A 265 -1.59 -8.78 -33.88
N ALA A 266 -2.00 -10.03 -34.03
CA ALA A 266 -1.55 -11.15 -33.21
C ALA A 266 -0.66 -12.05 -34.07
N PHE A 267 0.54 -12.34 -33.58
CA PHE A 267 1.55 -13.14 -34.28
C PHE A 267 2.18 -14.15 -33.32
N GLU A 268 3.06 -15.00 -33.85
CA GLU A 268 3.79 -15.99 -33.07
C GLU A 268 5.28 -15.93 -33.40
N PHE A 269 6.14 -16.06 -32.39
CA PHE A 269 7.58 -16.09 -32.62
C PHE A 269 7.97 -17.36 -33.37
N TYR A 270 8.47 -17.21 -34.60
CA TYR A 270 8.78 -18.33 -35.48
C TYR A 270 10.28 -18.59 -35.62
N ARG A 271 11.13 -17.61 -35.27
CA ARG A 271 12.59 -17.75 -35.36
C ARG A 271 13.29 -16.90 -34.31
N LYS A 272 14.37 -17.44 -33.75
CA LYS A 272 15.31 -16.71 -32.90
C LYS A 272 16.68 -16.69 -33.56
N GLN A 273 17.39 -15.58 -33.47
CA GLN A 273 18.76 -15.43 -33.94
C GLN A 273 19.61 -14.81 -32.82
N PRO A 274 20.31 -15.65 -32.04
CA PRO A 274 21.25 -15.20 -31.02
C PRO A 274 22.44 -14.44 -31.63
N GLY A 275 23.08 -13.59 -30.83
CA GLY A 275 24.22 -12.78 -31.25
C GLY A 275 23.81 -11.49 -31.97
N THR A 276 24.75 -10.90 -32.71
CA THR A 276 24.56 -9.66 -33.46
C THR A 276 24.63 -9.97 -34.96
N ASN A 277 23.64 -9.55 -35.73
CA ASN A 277 23.65 -9.73 -37.20
C ASN A 277 24.30 -8.53 -37.92
N SER A 278 24.44 -8.63 -39.25
CA SER A 278 25.01 -7.58 -40.11
C SER A 278 24.26 -6.24 -40.06
N LEU A 279 23.02 -6.22 -39.57
CA LEU A 279 22.20 -5.02 -39.39
C LEU A 279 22.35 -4.40 -37.99
N GLY A 280 23.22 -4.96 -37.13
CA GLY A 280 23.42 -4.53 -35.75
C GLY A 280 22.28 -4.94 -34.81
N MET A 281 21.41 -5.88 -35.22
CA MET A 281 20.34 -6.40 -34.38
C MET A 281 20.89 -7.44 -33.41
N VAL A 282 20.75 -7.18 -32.11
CA VAL A 282 21.28 -8.06 -31.05
C VAL A 282 20.16 -8.93 -30.48
N GLN A 283 20.34 -10.26 -30.40
CA GLN A 283 19.37 -11.22 -29.82
C GLN A 283 17.96 -11.08 -30.42
N SER A 284 17.84 -11.41 -31.71
CA SER A 284 16.64 -11.12 -32.49
C SER A 284 15.58 -12.21 -32.34
N ASN A 285 14.35 -11.80 -32.02
CA ASN A 285 13.17 -12.66 -31.87
C ASN A 285 12.13 -12.28 -32.93
N TYR A 286 12.04 -13.05 -34.02
CA TYR A 286 11.21 -12.77 -35.19
C TYR A 286 9.79 -13.29 -35.01
N PHE A 287 8.78 -12.48 -35.34
CA PHE A 287 7.37 -12.79 -35.14
C PHE A 287 6.49 -12.71 -36.41
N ILE A 288 6.92 -12.01 -37.46
CA ILE A 288 6.28 -12.08 -38.79
C ILE A 288 7.22 -11.53 -39.85
N GLY A 289 7.40 -12.20 -41.00
CA GLY A 289 7.99 -11.60 -42.22
C GLY A 289 9.24 -10.73 -42.03
N GLY A 290 10.17 -11.10 -41.13
CA GLY A 290 11.38 -10.33 -40.82
C GLY A 290 11.24 -9.28 -39.69
N TYR A 291 10.04 -8.96 -39.23
CA TYR A 291 9.78 -8.14 -38.05
C TYR A 291 10.20 -8.89 -36.78
N ALA A 292 11.02 -8.23 -35.96
CA ALA A 292 11.58 -8.80 -34.75
C ALA A 292 11.57 -7.84 -33.56
N ILE A 293 11.62 -8.41 -32.36
CA ILE A 293 12.14 -7.72 -31.17
C ILE A 293 13.65 -7.94 -31.14
N HIS A 294 14.43 -6.87 -31.03
CA HIS A 294 15.88 -6.99 -30.94
C HIS A 294 16.53 -5.83 -30.18
N GLY A 295 17.71 -6.10 -29.63
CA GLY A 295 18.61 -5.10 -29.09
C GLY A 295 19.13 -4.15 -30.16
N TYR A 296 19.22 -2.87 -29.84
CA TYR A 296 19.82 -1.87 -30.72
C TYR A 296 20.53 -0.77 -29.94
N HIS A 297 21.58 -0.18 -30.53
CA HIS A 297 22.39 0.87 -29.88
C HIS A 297 21.58 2.15 -29.61
N SER A 298 20.58 2.44 -30.46
CA SER A 298 19.68 3.58 -30.32
C SER A 298 18.24 3.13 -30.13
N VAL A 299 17.63 3.54 -29.01
CA VAL A 299 16.23 3.25 -28.67
C VAL A 299 15.58 4.53 -28.16
N PRO A 300 15.19 5.44 -29.06
CA PRO A 300 14.56 6.70 -28.67
C PRO A 300 13.17 6.47 -28.08
N ASP A 301 12.54 7.55 -27.62
CA ASP A 301 11.20 7.51 -27.06
C ASP A 301 10.07 7.61 -28.08
N TYR A 302 10.40 7.85 -29.35
CA TYR A 302 9.51 7.82 -30.51
C TYR A 302 9.80 6.63 -31.44
N PRO A 303 8.90 6.28 -32.37
CA PRO A 303 9.15 5.26 -33.39
C PRO A 303 10.26 5.68 -34.37
N ALA A 304 11.31 4.87 -34.50
CA ALA A 304 12.53 5.20 -35.26
C ALA A 304 13.15 4.03 -36.04
N SER A 305 12.58 2.82 -35.95
CA SER A 305 13.09 1.64 -36.66
C SER A 305 12.50 1.53 -38.07
N HIS A 306 12.92 0.50 -38.81
CA HIS A 306 12.32 0.10 -40.09
C HIS A 306 11.26 -1.01 -39.93
N GLY A 307 10.48 -0.96 -38.84
CA GLY A 307 9.38 -1.88 -38.55
C GLY A 307 9.61 -2.75 -37.32
N CYS A 308 10.86 -3.09 -37.00
CA CYS A 308 11.19 -3.89 -35.81
C CYS A 308 10.93 -3.16 -34.48
N ILE A 309 10.79 -3.92 -33.39
CA ILE A 309 10.68 -3.38 -32.03
C ILE A 309 12.07 -3.39 -31.41
N ARG A 310 12.71 -2.21 -31.36
CA ARG A 310 14.01 -2.02 -30.73
C ARG A 310 13.87 -1.96 -29.22
N VAL A 311 14.74 -2.70 -28.52
CA VAL A 311 14.93 -2.62 -27.08
C VAL A 311 16.39 -2.34 -26.75
N PRO A 312 16.70 -1.80 -25.56
CA PRO A 312 18.08 -1.56 -25.17
C PRO A 312 18.86 -2.87 -25.12
N ILE A 313 20.10 -2.90 -25.65
CA ILE A 313 20.89 -4.14 -25.81
C ILE A 313 20.92 -5.02 -24.54
N PRO A 314 21.19 -4.51 -23.32
CA PRO A 314 21.19 -5.34 -22.12
C PRO A 314 19.82 -6.00 -21.82
N ASN A 315 18.73 -5.36 -22.23
CA ASN A 315 17.38 -5.88 -22.06
C ASN A 315 17.03 -6.93 -23.13
N ALA A 316 17.66 -6.91 -24.31
CA ALA A 316 17.43 -7.90 -25.36
C ALA A 316 17.76 -9.33 -24.89
N TYR A 317 18.90 -9.52 -24.20
CA TYR A 317 19.26 -10.82 -23.60
C TYR A 317 18.24 -11.31 -22.58
N GLN A 318 17.66 -10.40 -21.78
CA GLN A 318 16.63 -10.75 -20.80
C GLN A 318 15.30 -11.12 -21.45
N ILE A 319 14.97 -10.45 -22.56
CA ILE A 319 13.75 -10.69 -23.31
C ILE A 319 13.87 -12.02 -24.06
N ASP A 320 14.99 -12.25 -24.74
CA ASP A 320 15.27 -13.46 -25.49
C ASP A 320 15.13 -14.71 -24.62
N SER A 321 15.74 -14.73 -23.43
CA SER A 321 15.68 -15.87 -22.51
C SER A 321 14.27 -16.17 -21.97
N GLN A 322 13.33 -15.23 -22.14
CA GLN A 322 11.95 -15.37 -21.69
C GLN A 322 10.95 -15.58 -22.83
N ILE A 323 11.38 -15.50 -24.08
CA ILE A 323 10.56 -15.76 -25.26
C ILE A 323 10.83 -17.18 -25.77
N ALA A 324 9.74 -17.94 -25.96
CA ALA A 324 9.75 -19.25 -26.61
C ALA A 324 9.24 -19.15 -28.06
N LEU A 325 9.67 -20.09 -28.92
CA LEU A 325 9.05 -20.27 -30.23
C LEU A 325 7.58 -20.70 -30.08
N GLY A 326 6.72 -20.24 -30.99
CA GLY A 326 5.27 -20.40 -30.90
C GLY A 326 4.59 -19.51 -29.84
N GLN A 327 5.35 -18.76 -29.03
CA GLN A 327 4.75 -17.83 -28.09
C GLN A 327 4.08 -16.67 -28.83
N LYS A 328 2.89 -16.27 -28.38
CA LYS A 328 2.13 -15.17 -28.98
C LYS A 328 2.75 -13.81 -28.67
N ILE A 329 2.68 -12.90 -29.65
CA ILE A 329 2.86 -11.47 -29.47
C ILE A 329 1.64 -10.71 -30.00
N PHE A 330 1.12 -9.79 -29.20
CA PHE A 330 0.08 -8.84 -29.59
C PHE A 330 0.71 -7.47 -29.78
N VAL A 331 0.51 -6.87 -30.96
CA VAL A 331 1.02 -5.54 -31.29
C VAL A 331 -0.17 -4.63 -31.57
N TYR A 332 -0.33 -3.57 -30.78
CA TYR A 332 -1.52 -2.72 -30.83
C TYR A 332 -1.21 -1.24 -30.52
N ARG A 333 -2.18 -0.37 -30.81
CA ARG A 333 -2.19 1.05 -30.42
C ARG A 333 -3.00 1.28 -29.15
#